data_AF-A0A966RM43-F1
#
_entry.id   AF-A0A966RM43-F1
#
_cell.length_a   1.000
_cell.length_b   1.000
_cell.length_c   1.000
_cell.angle_alpha   90.00
_cell.angle_beta   90.00
_cell.angle_gamma   90.00
#
_symmetry.space_group_name_H-M   'P 1'
#
loop_
_entity.id
_entity.type
_entity.pdbx_description
1 polymer ?
#
loop_
_entity_poly.entity_id
_entity_poly.type
_entity_poly.pdbx_seq_one_letter_code
_entity_poly.pdbx_strand_id
1 'polypeptide(L)'
;MKLALLPTDWLMWAVVLVVLFWVWRVRRQTLSSQNWQKVFMRPAAMVSGVVLACFVMIALLDSVRWVDADRKGDAALSVLDRALEPLVKARERRYSAPLAYLSFRKESIDRDGQTVRDYPRLKFGGSHLQDPERQWASDITERSAKALAKGLVLVFVIGLALSLLLRKSPYPWRWAFACFSLLLLLAIWAAELSVAYHVLGTDRTGNSVLWIALKSIRTALVIGVLTTLVVLPLALGLGVMAGYFRGWVDEVIQYVYTLLSSIPDVLLIAAAVLLLQVT
;
A
#
# COMPACT_ATOMS: atom_id res chain seq x y z
N MET A 1 -13.52 22.68 8.22
CA MET A 1 -13.14 21.28 7.96
C MET A 1 -13.91 20.36 8.91
N LYS A 2 -14.66 19.39 8.39
CA LYS A 2 -15.30 18.34 9.22
C LYS A 2 -14.62 17.00 8.95
N LEU A 3 -14.37 16.24 10.02
CA LEU A 3 -13.76 14.92 9.91
C LEU A 3 -14.83 13.93 9.44
N ALA A 4 -14.59 13.25 8.33
CA ALA A 4 -15.55 12.35 7.70
C ALA A 4 -15.00 10.92 7.74
N LEU A 5 -15.32 10.19 8.82
CA LEU A 5 -14.94 8.79 8.96
C LEU A 5 -16.04 7.90 8.37
N LEU A 6 -15.67 7.05 7.42
CA LEU A 6 -16.51 5.98 6.91
C LEU A 6 -16.53 4.81 7.93
N PRO A 7 -17.54 3.91 7.88
CA PRO A 7 -17.57 2.72 8.74
C PRO A 7 -16.31 1.85 8.62
N THR A 8 -15.73 1.80 7.42
CA THR A 8 -14.47 1.09 7.15
C THR A 8 -13.25 1.77 7.79
N ASP A 9 -13.31 3.07 8.09
CA ASP A 9 -12.26 3.78 8.84
C ASP A 9 -12.31 3.34 10.31
N TRP A 10 -13.51 3.28 10.88
CA TRP A 10 -13.72 2.81 12.26
C TRP A 10 -13.24 1.39 12.48
N LEU A 11 -13.51 0.47 11.55
CA LEU A 11 -13.02 -0.90 11.62
C LEU A 11 -11.48 -0.94 11.72
N MET A 12 -10.79 -0.15 10.90
CA MET A 12 -9.33 -0.11 10.90
C MET A 12 -8.77 0.40 12.23
N TRP A 13 -9.33 1.50 12.74
CA TRP A 13 -8.94 2.04 14.05
C TRP A 13 -9.24 1.04 15.17
N ALA A 14 -10.38 0.36 15.14
CA ALA A 14 -10.72 -0.67 16.11
C ALA A 14 -9.70 -1.83 16.10
N VAL A 15 -9.31 -2.32 14.93
CA VAL A 15 -8.29 -3.37 14.79
C VAL A 15 -6.95 -2.91 15.36
N VAL A 16 -6.50 -1.69 15.03
CA VAL A 16 -5.25 -1.14 15.58
C VAL A 16 -5.33 -1.00 17.10
N LEU A 17 -6.43 -0.51 17.65
CA LEU A 17 -6.63 -0.38 19.09
C LEU A 17 -6.63 -1.74 19.80
N VAL A 18 -7.26 -2.76 19.21
CA VAL A 18 -7.24 -4.14 19.75
C VAL A 18 -5.81 -4.69 19.76
N VAL A 19 -5.05 -4.48 18.68
CA VAL A 19 -3.64 -4.90 18.62
C VAL A 19 -2.80 -4.16 19.66
N LEU A 20 -2.96 -2.84 19.80
CA LEU A 20 -2.24 -2.05 20.80
C LEU A 20 -2.58 -2.48 22.23
N PHE A 21 -3.87 -2.72 22.52
CA PHE A 21 -4.32 -3.24 23.80
C PHE A 21 -3.73 -4.62 24.08
N TRP A 22 -3.71 -5.49 23.08
CA TRP A 22 -3.11 -6.82 23.20
C TRP A 22 -1.59 -6.74 23.43
N VAL A 23 -0.86 -5.88 22.71
CA VAL A 23 0.58 -5.64 22.93
C VAL A 23 0.83 -5.10 24.35
N TRP A 24 0.01 -4.16 24.81
CA TRP A 24 0.08 -3.64 26.18
C TRP A 24 -0.13 -4.73 27.22
N ARG A 25 -1.13 -5.61 27.02
CA ARG A 25 -1.41 -6.76 27.88
C ARG A 25 -0.24 -7.75 27.89
N VAL A 26 0.30 -8.10 26.72
CA VAL A 26 1.44 -9.01 26.56
C VAL A 26 2.67 -8.46 27.29
N ARG A 27 2.92 -7.15 27.22
CA ARG A 27 4.05 -6.51 27.92
C ARG A 27 3.93 -6.56 29.44
N ARG A 28 2.72 -6.58 29.99
CA ARG A 28 2.47 -6.70 31.44
C ARG A 28 2.58 -8.13 31.96
N GLN A 29 2.38 -9.14 31.11
CA GLN A 29 2.49 -10.56 31.49
C GLN A 29 3.91 -11.08 31.27
N THR A 30 4.56 -11.56 32.33
CA THR A 30 5.95 -12.03 32.29
C THR A 30 6.15 -13.19 31.31
N LEU A 31 5.27 -14.21 31.35
CA LEU A 31 5.36 -15.39 30.48
C LEU A 31 5.17 -15.04 28.99
N SER A 32 4.11 -14.30 28.68
CA SER A 32 3.80 -13.89 27.29
C SER A 32 4.90 -13.00 26.72
N SER A 33 5.42 -12.06 27.51
CA SER A 33 6.52 -11.18 27.11
C SER A 33 7.78 -11.98 26.73
N GLN A 34 8.17 -12.99 27.53
CA GLN A 34 9.33 -13.84 27.23
C GLN A 34 9.16 -14.66 25.93
N ASN A 35 7.95 -15.15 25.67
CA ASN A 35 7.67 -15.87 24.42
C ASN A 35 7.79 -14.95 23.20
N TRP A 36 7.24 -13.74 23.28
CA TRP A 36 7.32 -12.76 22.20
C TRP A 36 8.72 -12.21 22.00
N GLN A 37 9.52 -12.11 23.06
CA GLN A 37 10.94 -11.76 22.95
C GLN A 37 11.67 -12.74 22.03
N LYS A 38 11.46 -14.06 22.18
CA LYS A 38 12.09 -15.07 21.31
C LYS A 38 11.71 -14.88 19.83
N VAL A 39 10.49 -14.45 19.54
CA VAL A 39 10.04 -14.16 18.17
C VAL A 39 10.80 -12.95 17.62
N PHE A 40 10.86 -11.84 18.37
CA PHE A 40 11.55 -10.61 17.94
C PHE A 40 13.08 -10.73 17.93
N MET A 41 13.66 -11.78 18.53
CA MET A 41 15.08 -12.12 18.32
C MET A 41 15.37 -12.63 16.90
N ARG A 42 14.34 -13.03 16.13
CA ARG A 42 14.53 -13.50 14.75
C ARG A 42 14.58 -12.31 13.78
N PRO A 43 15.61 -12.18 12.93
CA PRO A 43 15.70 -11.12 11.93
C PRO A 43 14.48 -11.02 11.02
N ALA A 44 13.93 -12.17 10.60
CA ALA A 44 12.74 -12.22 9.75
C ALA A 44 11.53 -11.55 10.41
N ALA A 45 11.29 -11.81 11.71
CA ALA A 45 10.18 -11.19 12.43
C ALA A 45 10.34 -9.67 12.54
N MET A 46 11.58 -9.19 12.73
CA MET A 46 11.87 -7.76 12.78
C MET A 46 11.60 -7.08 11.43
N VAL A 47 12.06 -7.68 10.33
CA VAL A 47 11.82 -7.18 8.97
C VAL A 47 10.34 -7.17 8.64
N SER A 48 9.63 -8.28 8.87
CA SER A 48 8.18 -8.37 8.67
C SER A 48 7.42 -7.36 9.52
N GLY A 49 7.85 -7.12 10.77
CA GLY A 49 7.27 -6.12 11.65
C GLY A 49 7.40 -4.69 11.10
N VAL A 50 8.55 -4.34 10.53
CA VAL A 50 8.76 -3.03 9.88
C VAL A 50 7.89 -2.87 8.64
N VAL A 51 7.83 -3.88 7.78
CA VAL A 51 6.98 -3.87 6.59
C VAL A 51 5.51 -3.69 7.01
N LEU A 52 5.02 -4.53 7.92
CA LEU A 52 3.65 -4.45 8.41
C LEU A 52 3.34 -3.09 9.04
N ALA A 53 4.26 -2.53 9.84
CA ALA A 53 4.10 -1.21 10.43
C ALA A 53 4.00 -0.11 9.36
N CYS A 54 4.77 -0.21 8.27
CA CYS A 54 4.68 0.69 7.13
C CYS A 54 3.30 0.63 6.45
N PHE A 55 2.80 -0.58 6.14
CA PHE A 55 1.46 -0.77 5.56
C PHE A 55 0.36 -0.21 6.48
N VAL A 56 0.42 -0.49 7.79
CA VAL A 56 -0.53 0.03 8.76
C VAL A 56 -0.45 1.55 8.86
N MET A 57 0.75 2.13 8.85
CA MET A 57 0.92 3.59 8.87
C MET A 57 0.29 4.26 7.65
N ILE A 58 0.53 3.73 6.44
CA ILE A 58 -0.09 4.25 5.21
C ILE A 58 -1.62 4.17 5.29
N ALA A 59 -2.14 3.05 5.78
CA ALA A 59 -3.58 2.84 5.91
C ALA A 59 -4.22 3.77 6.94
N LEU A 60 -3.52 4.05 8.05
CA LEU A 60 -3.96 5.05 9.04
C LEU A 60 -3.93 6.47 8.47
N LEU A 61 -2.93 6.82 7.66
CA LEU A 61 -2.88 8.11 6.97
C LEU A 61 -4.02 8.28 5.95
N ASP A 62 -4.43 7.21 5.26
CA ASP A 62 -5.59 7.26 4.34
C ASP A 62 -6.94 7.25 5.06
N SER A 63 -7.01 6.73 6.29
CA SER A 63 -8.28 6.64 7.03
C SER A 63 -8.73 7.98 7.61
N VAL A 64 -7.79 8.90 7.87
CA VAL A 64 -8.14 10.24 8.36
C VAL A 64 -8.46 11.14 7.17
N ARG A 65 -9.75 11.44 7.02
CA ARG A 65 -10.32 12.20 5.90
C ARG A 65 -11.01 13.47 6.38
N TRP A 66 -10.82 14.55 5.63
CA TRP A 66 -11.52 15.81 5.85
C TRP A 66 -12.40 16.16 4.66
N VAL A 67 -13.58 16.66 4.98
CA VAL A 67 -14.46 17.34 4.03
C VAL A 67 -14.33 18.83 4.27
N ASP A 68 -13.98 19.56 3.21
CA ASP A 68 -14.03 21.02 3.23
C ASP A 68 -15.49 21.48 3.18
N ALA A 69 -15.88 22.25 4.19
CA ALA A 69 -17.28 22.65 4.39
C ALA A 69 -17.78 23.63 3.31
N ASP A 70 -16.86 24.32 2.62
CA ASP A 70 -17.17 25.33 1.60
C ASP A 70 -17.35 24.76 0.19
N ARG A 71 -16.93 23.52 -0.08
CA ARG A 71 -17.08 22.89 -1.40
C ARG A 71 -18.08 21.76 -1.35
N LYS A 72 -19.37 22.10 -1.42
CA LYS A 72 -20.46 21.13 -1.62
C LYS A 72 -20.21 20.35 -2.92
N GLY A 73 -19.73 19.11 -2.81
CA GLY A 73 -19.52 18.19 -3.93
C GLY A 73 -18.10 17.66 -4.10
N ASP A 74 -17.09 18.22 -3.42
CA ASP A 74 -15.73 17.68 -3.47
C ASP A 74 -15.61 16.42 -2.58
N ALA A 75 -14.98 15.37 -3.12
CA ALA A 75 -14.71 14.16 -2.38
C ALA A 75 -13.78 14.44 -1.18
N ALA A 76 -14.02 13.76 -0.06
CA ALA A 76 -13.19 13.90 1.14
C ALA A 76 -11.72 13.55 0.83
N LEU A 77 -10.80 14.47 1.11
CA LEU A 77 -9.35 14.27 0.91
C LEU A 77 -8.73 13.66 2.17
N SER A 78 -7.93 12.60 2.02
CA SER A 78 -7.20 11.99 3.14
C SER A 78 -5.87 12.73 3.43
N VAL A 79 -5.23 12.45 4.60
CA VAL A 79 -3.86 12.93 4.86
C VAL A 79 -2.92 12.45 3.76
N LEU A 80 -3.10 11.21 3.31
CA LEU A 80 -2.32 10.63 2.23
C LEU A 80 -2.52 11.40 0.92
N ASP A 81 -3.75 11.81 0.60
CA ASP A 81 -4.03 12.62 -0.60
C ASP A 81 -3.38 14.01 -0.53
N ARG A 82 -3.31 14.60 0.67
CA ARG A 82 -2.58 15.85 0.91
C ARG A 82 -1.08 15.68 0.69
N ALA A 83 -0.50 14.59 1.20
CA ALA A 83 0.92 14.28 1.01
C ALA A 83 1.26 13.98 -0.46
N LEU A 84 0.31 13.42 -1.21
CA LEU A 84 0.43 13.08 -2.62
C LEU A 84 -0.28 14.10 -3.53
N GLU A 85 -0.52 15.32 -3.06
CA GLU A 85 -1.28 16.34 -3.79
C GLU A 85 -0.79 16.58 -5.23
N PRO A 86 0.53 16.58 -5.53
CA PRO A 86 1.01 16.67 -6.90
C PRO A 86 0.48 15.54 -7.78
N LEU A 87 0.48 14.31 -7.28
CA LEU A 87 0.01 13.13 -8.02
C LEU A 87 -1.50 13.11 -8.22
N VAL A 88 -2.27 13.59 -7.24
CA VAL A 88 -3.73 13.69 -7.32
C VAL A 88 -4.14 14.72 -8.39
N LYS A 89 -3.43 15.85 -8.46
CA LYS A 89 -3.69 16.91 -9.45
C LYS A 89 -3.11 16.61 -10.84
N ALA A 90 -2.06 15.80 -10.90
CA ALA A 90 -1.39 15.36 -12.11
C ALA A 90 -2.20 14.33 -12.92
N ARG A 91 -3.49 14.59 -13.13
CA ARG A 91 -4.34 13.68 -13.88
C ARG A 91 -4.09 13.84 -15.38
N GLU A 92 -3.60 12.78 -15.99
CA GLU A 92 -3.44 12.70 -17.43
C GLU A 92 -4.75 12.32 -18.11
N ARG A 93 -4.79 12.39 -19.44
CA ARG A 93 -5.92 11.82 -20.21
C ARG A 93 -5.68 10.37 -20.61
N ARG A 94 -4.44 9.88 -20.50
CA ARG A 94 -3.95 8.71 -21.25
C ARG A 94 -3.00 7.86 -20.41
N TYR A 95 -2.80 6.64 -20.89
CA TYR A 95 -1.84 5.68 -20.37
C TYR A 95 -0.40 6.13 -20.70
N SER A 96 0.50 5.95 -19.73
CA SER A 96 1.92 6.26 -19.85
C SER A 96 2.76 5.15 -19.23
N ALA A 97 3.95 4.93 -19.79
CA ALA A 97 4.95 4.06 -19.19
C ALA A 97 5.59 4.73 -17.95
N PRO A 98 6.24 3.97 -17.06
CA PRO A 98 6.98 4.52 -15.93
C PRO A 98 7.96 5.61 -16.37
N LEU A 99 7.93 6.77 -15.69
CA LEU A 99 8.81 7.92 -15.93
C LEU A 99 8.77 8.50 -17.35
N ALA A 100 7.76 8.17 -18.15
CA ALA A 100 7.65 8.65 -19.52
C ALA A 100 7.28 10.15 -19.58
N TYR A 101 7.72 10.80 -20.66
CA TYR A 101 7.28 12.14 -21.06
C TYR A 101 6.31 12.10 -22.27
N LEU A 102 6.17 10.93 -22.90
CA LEU A 102 5.26 10.66 -24.01
C LEU A 102 4.16 9.70 -23.55
N SER A 103 2.99 9.82 -24.16
CA SER A 103 1.95 8.81 -23.99
C SER A 103 2.34 7.50 -24.65
N PHE A 104 1.77 6.39 -24.20
CA PHE A 104 2.13 5.05 -24.70
C PHE A 104 1.47 4.70 -26.05
N ARG A 105 0.43 5.42 -26.47
CA ARG A 105 -0.28 5.15 -27.73
C ARG A 105 -0.06 6.27 -28.72
N LYS A 106 0.25 5.90 -29.97
CA LYS A 106 0.31 6.84 -31.08
C LYS A 106 -1.08 7.34 -31.42
N GLU A 107 -1.21 8.63 -31.60
CA GLU A 107 -2.43 9.29 -32.01
C GLU A 107 -2.17 10.17 -33.22
N SER A 108 -3.22 10.40 -33.98
CA SER A 108 -3.23 11.35 -35.08
C SER A 108 -3.19 12.76 -34.50
N ILE A 109 -2.04 13.41 -34.59
CA ILE A 109 -1.84 14.78 -34.17
C ILE A 109 -1.68 15.60 -35.44
N ASP A 110 -2.38 16.73 -35.50
CA ASP A 110 -2.18 17.68 -36.58
C ASP A 110 -0.91 18.49 -36.28
N ARG A 111 0.14 18.27 -37.07
CA ARG A 111 1.36 19.10 -37.09
C ARG A 111 1.38 19.81 -38.43
N ASP A 112 1.27 21.14 -38.39
CA ASP A 112 1.39 22.00 -39.57
C ASP A 112 0.46 21.61 -40.74
N GLY A 113 -0.78 21.18 -40.43
CA GLY A 113 -1.79 20.81 -41.42
C GLY A 113 -1.66 19.38 -41.96
N GLN A 114 -0.71 18.59 -41.45
CA GLN A 114 -0.58 17.17 -41.76
C GLN A 114 -0.92 16.33 -40.53
N THR A 115 -1.85 15.39 -40.72
CA THR A 115 -2.21 14.41 -39.69
C THR A 115 -1.11 13.35 -39.57
N VAL A 116 -0.18 13.56 -38.64
CA VAL A 116 0.91 12.63 -38.37
C VAL A 116 0.56 11.78 -37.16
N ARG A 117 0.72 10.46 -37.28
CA ARG A 117 0.45 9.51 -36.20
C ARG A 117 1.69 9.33 -35.33
N ASP A 118 1.79 10.12 -34.26
CA ASP A 118 2.95 10.16 -33.37
C ASP A 118 2.53 10.01 -31.89
N TYR A 119 3.49 9.87 -30.97
CA TYR A 119 3.23 9.80 -29.54
C TYR A 119 3.07 11.21 -28.96
N PRO A 120 1.86 11.59 -28.50
CA PRO A 120 1.65 12.91 -27.92
C PRO A 120 2.39 13.06 -26.60
N ARG A 121 2.89 14.28 -26.35
CA ARG A 121 3.51 14.68 -25.09
C ARG A 121 2.50 14.65 -23.94
N LEU A 122 2.94 14.16 -22.78
CA LEU A 122 2.15 14.19 -21.54
C LEU A 122 2.01 15.61 -21.01
N LYS A 123 0.90 15.89 -20.30
CA LYS A 123 0.64 17.23 -19.76
C LYS A 123 1.45 17.54 -18.51
N PHE A 124 1.70 16.52 -17.71
CA PHE A 124 2.41 16.58 -16.43
C PHE A 124 3.80 15.97 -16.56
N GLY A 125 3.88 14.72 -17.04
CA GLY A 125 5.13 13.97 -17.14
C GLY A 125 6.17 14.66 -18.02
N GLY A 126 7.27 15.16 -17.43
CA GLY A 126 8.31 15.88 -18.15
C GLY A 126 7.85 17.22 -18.75
N SER A 127 6.81 17.84 -18.18
CA SER A 127 6.28 19.13 -18.60
C SER A 127 7.28 20.28 -18.45
N HIS A 128 8.23 20.17 -17.52
CA HIS A 128 9.25 21.18 -17.26
C HIS A 128 10.41 21.19 -18.27
N LEU A 129 10.54 20.15 -19.10
CA LEU A 129 11.62 20.04 -20.08
C LEU A 129 11.32 20.83 -21.35
N GLN A 130 12.28 21.61 -21.84
CA GLN A 130 12.14 22.31 -23.12
C GLN A 130 12.46 21.37 -24.28
N ASP A 131 13.54 20.58 -24.14
CA ASP A 131 13.98 19.56 -25.11
C ASP A 131 14.01 18.15 -24.47
N PRO A 132 12.85 17.46 -24.39
CA PRO A 132 12.76 16.18 -23.69
C PRO A 132 13.68 15.09 -24.24
N GLU A 133 13.91 15.03 -25.56
CA GLU A 133 14.72 13.97 -26.19
C GLU A 133 16.16 13.92 -25.67
N ARG A 134 16.73 15.07 -25.31
CA ARG A 134 18.10 15.17 -24.78
C ARG A 134 18.14 15.27 -23.26
N GLN A 135 17.18 15.97 -22.66
CA GLN A 135 17.21 16.32 -21.23
C GLN A 135 16.58 15.28 -20.32
N TRP A 136 15.75 14.37 -20.85
CA TRP A 136 14.98 13.43 -20.03
C TRP A 136 15.87 12.51 -19.17
N ALA A 137 16.90 11.90 -19.76
CA ALA A 137 17.78 10.99 -19.03
C ALA A 137 18.63 11.73 -17.98
N SER A 138 19.13 12.92 -18.31
CA SER A 138 19.92 13.73 -17.36
C SER A 138 19.07 14.23 -16.20
N ASP A 139 17.83 14.65 -16.44
CA ASP A 139 16.93 15.13 -15.39
C ASP A 139 16.54 14.02 -14.41
N ILE A 140 16.21 12.81 -14.92
CA ILE A 140 15.89 11.65 -14.07
C ILE A 140 17.10 11.26 -13.23
N THR A 141 18.30 11.20 -13.81
CA THR A 141 19.51 10.81 -13.08
C THR A 141 19.88 11.84 -12.02
N GLU A 142 19.81 13.13 -12.34
CA GLU A 142 20.09 14.21 -11.38
C GLU A 142 19.09 14.21 -10.22
N ARG A 143 17.78 14.10 -10.50
CA ARG A 143 16.74 14.01 -9.46
C ARG A 143 16.90 12.76 -8.61
N SER A 144 17.20 11.62 -9.24
CA SER A 144 17.46 10.37 -8.53
C SER A 144 18.67 10.49 -7.61
N ALA A 145 19.76 11.09 -8.09
CA ALA A 145 20.96 11.32 -7.29
C ALA A 145 20.70 12.25 -6.10
N LYS A 146 19.98 13.37 -6.31
CA LYS A 146 19.58 14.29 -5.23
C LYS A 146 18.69 13.59 -4.20
N ALA A 147 17.71 12.81 -4.64
CA ALA A 147 16.81 12.08 -3.76
C ALA A 147 17.54 11.03 -2.91
N LEU A 148 18.44 10.26 -3.52
CA LEU A 148 19.27 9.29 -2.82
C LEU A 148 20.22 9.97 -1.84
N ALA A 149 20.85 11.08 -2.21
CA ALA A 149 21.73 11.84 -1.32
C ALA A 149 20.97 12.35 -0.08
N LYS A 150 19.81 13.00 -0.27
CA LYS A 150 18.94 13.43 0.85
C LYS A 150 18.52 12.26 1.73
N GLY A 151 18.11 11.16 1.10
CA GLY A 151 17.69 9.95 1.79
C GLY A 151 18.81 9.30 2.61
N LEU A 152 20.03 9.22 2.06
CA LEU A 152 21.20 8.69 2.77
C LEU A 152 21.57 9.54 3.98
N VAL A 153 21.51 10.87 3.87
CA VAL A 153 21.74 11.78 5.01
C VAL A 153 20.70 11.52 6.11
N LEU A 154 19.42 11.41 5.75
CA LEU A 154 18.36 11.15 6.72
C LEU A 154 18.51 9.78 7.38
N VAL A 155 18.79 8.74 6.60
CA VAL A 155 19.07 7.39 7.11
C VAL A 155 20.27 7.43 8.04
N PHE A 156 21.35 8.11 7.69
CA PHE A 156 22.53 8.22 8.53
C PHE A 156 22.22 8.88 9.88
N VAL A 157 21.46 9.98 9.90
CA VAL A 157 21.04 10.66 11.13
C VAL A 157 20.17 9.76 12.01
N ILE A 158 19.16 9.11 11.42
CA ILE A 158 18.27 8.20 12.16
C ILE A 158 19.05 6.98 12.68
N GLY A 159 19.94 6.43 11.87
CA GLY A 159 20.80 5.30 12.22
C GLY A 159 21.75 5.63 13.36
N LEU A 160 22.36 6.83 13.34
CA LEU A 160 23.20 7.32 14.44
C LEU A 160 22.38 7.44 15.72
N ALA A 161 21.21 8.09 15.68
CA ALA A 161 20.33 8.24 16.83
C ALA A 161 19.89 6.88 17.42
N LEU A 162 19.48 5.93 16.57
CA LEU A 162 19.11 4.57 16.99
C LEU A 162 20.31 3.80 17.56
N SER A 163 21.49 3.96 16.98
CA SER A 163 22.70 3.29 17.48
C SER A 163 23.07 3.73 18.89
N LEU A 164 22.82 5.00 19.23
CA LEU A 164 23.03 5.54 20.57
C LEU A 164 21.94 5.05 21.54
N LEU A 165 20.68 5.09 21.12
CA LEU A 165 19.53 4.73 21.98
C LEU A 165 19.44 3.23 22.26
N LEU A 166 19.77 2.39 21.28
CA LEU A 166 19.55 0.94 21.33
C LEU A 166 20.84 0.14 21.54
N ARG A 167 21.94 0.79 21.92
CA ARG A 167 23.25 0.17 22.10
C ARG A 167 23.25 -1.05 23.04
N LYS A 168 22.39 -1.03 24.06
CA LYS A 168 22.25 -2.09 25.07
C LYS A 168 21.07 -3.05 24.79
N SER A 169 20.38 -2.89 23.67
CA SER A 169 19.18 -3.69 23.39
C SER A 169 19.56 -5.09 22.89
N PRO A 170 18.89 -6.16 23.38
CA PRO A 170 19.19 -7.52 22.96
C PRO A 170 18.59 -7.89 21.59
N TYR A 171 17.71 -7.05 21.02
CA TYR A 171 17.05 -7.34 19.74
C TYR A 171 17.93 -6.98 18.54
N PRO A 172 17.79 -7.69 17.40
CA PRO A 172 18.59 -7.46 16.21
C PRO A 172 18.08 -6.27 15.38
N TRP A 173 18.12 -5.07 15.97
CA TRP A 173 17.63 -3.82 15.38
C TRP A 173 18.27 -3.44 14.05
N ARG A 174 19.48 -3.96 13.76
CA ARG A 174 20.18 -3.72 12.50
C ARG A 174 19.34 -4.12 11.28
N TRP A 175 18.62 -5.24 11.36
CA TRP A 175 17.78 -5.73 10.25
C TRP A 175 16.49 -4.94 10.10
N ALA A 176 15.85 -4.57 11.22
CA ALA A 176 14.72 -3.66 11.21
C ALA A 176 15.10 -2.32 10.58
N PHE A 177 16.23 -1.75 11.02
CA PHE A 177 16.73 -0.48 10.51
C PHE A 177 17.16 -0.58 9.04
N ALA A 178 17.81 -1.65 8.62
CA ALA A 178 18.15 -1.87 7.20
C ALA A 178 16.89 -1.91 6.32
N CYS A 179 15.87 -2.67 6.72
CA CYS A 179 14.59 -2.71 6.01
C CYS A 179 13.92 -1.33 5.99
N PHE A 180 13.83 -0.65 7.14
CA PHE A 180 13.25 0.68 7.25
C PHE A 180 13.99 1.70 6.36
N SER A 181 15.32 1.65 6.36
CA SER A 181 16.16 2.53 5.54
C SER A 181 15.94 2.32 4.05
N LEU A 182 15.81 1.06 3.61
CA LEU A 182 15.50 0.73 2.22
C LEU A 182 14.13 1.28 1.81
N LEU A 183 13.10 1.06 2.64
CA LEU A 183 11.76 1.57 2.38
C LEU A 183 11.73 3.10 2.36
N LEU A 184 12.45 3.75 3.27
CA LEU A 184 12.54 5.21 3.35
C LEU A 184 13.26 5.79 2.13
N LEU A 185 14.36 5.18 1.69
CA LEU A 185 15.08 5.59 0.48
C LEU A 185 14.19 5.48 -0.77
N LEU A 186 13.48 4.36 -0.91
CA LEU A 186 12.53 4.16 -2.02
C LEU A 186 11.38 5.17 -1.97
N ALA A 187 10.85 5.47 -0.78
CA ALA A 187 9.79 6.44 -0.60
C ALA A 187 10.25 7.87 -0.95
N ILE A 188 11.44 8.29 -0.51
CA ILE A 188 12.01 9.61 -0.84
C ILE A 188 12.29 9.71 -2.34
N TRP A 189 12.90 8.66 -2.91
CA TRP A 189 13.16 8.60 -4.35
C TRP A 189 11.88 8.72 -5.17
N ALA A 190 10.85 7.94 -4.82
CA ALA A 190 9.56 8.00 -5.50
C ALA A 190 8.90 9.37 -5.31
N ALA A 191 8.92 9.95 -4.11
CA ALA A 191 8.34 11.26 -3.83
C ALA A 191 8.98 12.37 -4.67
N GLU A 192 10.32 12.46 -4.70
CA GLU A 192 11.04 13.47 -5.49
C GLU A 192 10.78 13.33 -7.00
N LEU A 193 10.76 12.11 -7.53
CA LEU A 193 10.45 11.88 -8.94
C LEU A 193 8.98 12.16 -9.26
N SER A 194 8.06 11.87 -8.32
CA SER A 194 6.62 12.08 -8.48
C SER A 194 6.20 13.53 -8.69
N VAL A 195 7.07 14.48 -8.37
CA VAL A 195 6.82 15.92 -8.59
C VAL A 195 6.84 16.26 -10.08
N ALA A 196 7.62 15.55 -10.89
CA ALA A 196 7.82 15.86 -12.31
C ALA A 196 7.40 14.73 -13.26
N TYR A 197 7.28 13.50 -12.75
CA TYR A 197 7.01 12.31 -13.55
C TYR A 197 6.04 11.37 -12.83
N HIS A 198 5.38 10.51 -13.61
CA HIS A 198 4.65 9.38 -13.05
C HIS A 198 5.59 8.20 -12.80
N VAL A 199 6.00 8.01 -11.54
CA VAL A 199 6.97 6.97 -11.13
C VAL A 199 6.62 5.58 -11.66
N LEU A 200 5.36 5.18 -11.55
CA LEU A 200 4.83 3.89 -12.03
C LEU A 200 3.96 4.04 -13.30
N GLY A 201 3.97 5.21 -13.94
CA GLY A 201 3.10 5.53 -15.07
C GLY A 201 1.66 5.85 -14.66
N THR A 202 0.79 5.87 -15.66
CA THR A 202 -0.64 6.18 -15.52
C THR A 202 -1.52 5.05 -16.06
N ASP A 203 -2.69 4.89 -15.45
CA ASP A 203 -3.67 3.91 -15.89
C ASP A 203 -4.45 4.39 -17.14
N ARG A 204 -5.43 3.58 -17.59
CA ARG A 204 -6.29 3.93 -18.74
C ARG A 204 -7.15 5.18 -18.50
N THR A 205 -7.41 5.52 -17.25
CA THR A 205 -8.21 6.70 -16.85
C THR A 205 -7.34 7.93 -16.59
N GLY A 206 -6.02 7.81 -16.74
CA GLY A 206 -5.02 8.85 -16.59
C GLY A 206 -4.61 9.14 -15.15
N ASN A 207 -4.98 8.28 -14.19
CA ASN A 207 -4.58 8.41 -12.80
C ASN A 207 -3.18 7.80 -12.59
N SER A 208 -2.40 8.36 -11.67
CA SER A 208 -1.09 7.81 -11.32
C SER A 208 -1.22 6.42 -10.67
N VAL A 209 -0.53 5.42 -11.22
CA VAL A 209 -0.53 4.05 -10.70
C VAL A 209 0.08 4.00 -9.29
N LEU A 210 1.07 4.84 -8.99
CA LEU A 210 1.66 4.95 -7.65
C LEU A 210 0.63 5.39 -6.60
N TRP A 211 -0.17 6.40 -6.93
CA TRP A 211 -1.23 6.87 -6.03
C TRP A 211 -2.30 5.78 -5.80
N ILE A 212 -2.73 5.09 -6.87
CA ILE A 212 -3.69 3.97 -6.75
C ILE A 212 -3.12 2.84 -5.89
N ALA A 213 -1.84 2.49 -6.08
CA ALA A 213 -1.17 1.43 -5.32
C ALA A 213 -1.06 1.76 -3.82
N LEU A 214 -0.78 3.01 -3.46
CA LEU A 214 -0.73 3.43 -2.05
C LEU A 214 -2.14 3.50 -1.44
N LYS A 215 -3.14 3.98 -2.18
CA LYS A 215 -4.55 3.98 -1.77
C LYS A 215 -5.09 2.55 -1.54
N SER A 216 -4.70 1.59 -2.36
CA SER A 216 -5.23 0.23 -2.29
C SER A 216 -4.76 -0.55 -1.06
N ILE A 217 -3.64 -0.14 -0.43
CA ILE A 217 -3.12 -0.73 0.82
C ILE A 217 -4.21 -0.80 1.89
N ARG A 218 -4.93 0.30 2.08
CA ARG A 218 -5.99 0.39 3.08
C ARG A 218 -7.08 -0.65 2.82
N THR A 219 -7.57 -0.70 1.58
CA THR A 219 -8.61 -1.65 1.16
C THR A 219 -8.14 -3.10 1.32
N ALA A 220 -6.89 -3.40 0.94
CA ALA A 220 -6.32 -4.73 1.09
C ALA A 220 -6.26 -5.18 2.56
N LEU A 221 -5.85 -4.29 3.48
CA LEU A 221 -5.84 -4.59 4.91
C LEU A 221 -7.25 -4.83 5.46
N VAL A 222 -8.23 -4.00 5.08
CA VAL A 222 -9.62 -4.17 5.52
C VAL A 222 -10.18 -5.51 5.06
N ILE A 223 -10.01 -5.86 3.78
CA ILE A 223 -10.48 -7.12 3.23
C ILE A 223 -9.80 -8.29 3.93
N GLY A 224 -8.46 -8.27 4.02
CA GLY A 224 -7.71 -9.37 4.64
C GLY A 224 -8.08 -9.61 6.10
N VAL A 225 -8.21 -8.53 6.88
CA VAL A 225 -8.60 -8.64 8.30
C VAL A 225 -10.04 -9.13 8.45
N LEU A 226 -10.98 -8.57 7.67
CA LEU A 226 -12.40 -8.95 7.76
C LEU A 226 -12.61 -10.41 7.36
N THR A 227 -11.99 -10.84 6.25
CA THR A 227 -12.05 -12.24 5.82
C THR A 227 -11.48 -13.17 6.89
N THR A 228 -10.32 -12.85 7.45
CA THR A 228 -9.71 -13.67 8.51
C THR A 228 -10.60 -13.72 9.76
N LEU A 229 -11.19 -12.60 10.15
CA LEU A 229 -12.05 -12.51 11.35
C LEU A 229 -13.32 -13.36 11.22
N VAL A 230 -13.87 -13.50 10.00
CA VAL A 230 -15.06 -14.33 9.74
C VAL A 230 -14.68 -15.80 9.53
N VAL A 231 -13.64 -16.08 8.74
CA VAL A 231 -13.26 -17.46 8.37
C VAL A 231 -12.60 -18.19 9.52
N LEU A 232 -11.73 -17.54 10.31
CA LEU A 232 -10.98 -18.18 11.39
C LEU A 232 -11.88 -18.85 12.46
N PRO A 233 -12.91 -18.21 13.04
CA PRO A 233 -13.77 -18.86 14.02
C PRO A 233 -14.58 -20.02 13.42
N LEU A 234 -15.01 -19.91 12.16
CA LEU A 234 -15.70 -20.99 11.46
C LEU A 234 -14.75 -22.18 11.23
N ALA A 235 -13.54 -21.92 10.74
CA ALA A 235 -12.53 -22.95 10.49
C ALA A 235 -12.11 -23.64 11.80
N LEU A 236 -11.87 -22.88 12.87
CA LEU A 236 -11.57 -23.44 14.19
C LEU A 236 -12.76 -24.22 14.76
N GLY A 237 -13.99 -23.71 14.62
CA GLY A 237 -15.19 -24.39 15.07
C GLY A 237 -15.39 -25.74 14.37
N LEU A 238 -15.33 -25.75 13.04
CA LEU A 238 -15.43 -26.98 12.25
C LEU A 238 -14.26 -27.93 12.57
N GLY A 239 -13.03 -27.44 12.64
CA GLY A 239 -11.85 -28.27 12.95
C GLY A 239 -11.89 -28.91 14.33
N VAL A 240 -12.33 -28.17 15.35
CA VAL A 240 -12.51 -28.71 16.71
C VAL A 240 -13.65 -29.73 16.73
N MET A 241 -14.76 -29.48 16.04
CA MET A 241 -15.88 -30.44 15.95
C MET A 241 -15.46 -31.74 15.27
N ALA A 242 -14.75 -31.66 14.13
CA ALA A 242 -14.20 -32.82 13.44
C ALA A 242 -13.29 -33.65 14.36
N GLY A 243 -12.35 -32.99 15.04
CA GLY A 243 -11.39 -33.66 15.93
C GLY A 243 -12.00 -34.24 17.22
N TYR A 244 -13.03 -33.58 17.78
CA TYR A 244 -13.67 -33.99 19.04
C TYR A 244 -14.69 -35.10 18.85
N PHE A 245 -15.66 -34.94 17.92
CA PHE A 245 -16.74 -35.90 17.74
C PHE A 245 -16.28 -37.15 16.98
N ARG A 246 -15.33 -36.98 16.04
CA ARG A 246 -14.84 -38.05 15.14
C ARG A 246 -15.99 -38.76 14.38
N GLY A 247 -15.67 -39.69 13.49
CA GLY A 247 -16.68 -40.43 12.73
C GLY A 247 -17.45 -39.55 11.73
N TRP A 248 -18.79 -39.59 11.76
CA TRP A 248 -19.63 -38.98 10.72
C TRP A 248 -19.49 -37.45 10.61
N VAL A 249 -19.23 -36.75 11.73
CA VAL A 249 -19.07 -35.28 11.72
C VAL A 249 -17.81 -34.89 10.95
N ASP A 250 -16.72 -35.62 11.19
CA ASP A 250 -15.46 -35.45 10.46
C ASP A 250 -15.65 -35.74 8.97
N GLU A 251 -16.34 -36.83 8.64
CA GLU A 251 -16.63 -37.22 7.26
C GLU A 251 -17.45 -36.16 6.50
N VAL A 252 -18.49 -35.59 7.13
CA VAL A 252 -19.29 -34.50 6.52
C VAL A 252 -18.44 -33.26 6.28
N ILE A 253 -17.62 -32.84 7.24
CA ILE A 253 -16.77 -31.65 7.10
C ILE A 253 -15.74 -31.86 5.99
N GLN A 254 -15.11 -33.03 5.95
CA GLN A 254 -14.16 -33.40 4.92
C GLN A 254 -14.82 -33.48 3.54
N TYR A 255 -16.04 -34.02 3.45
CA TYR A 255 -16.80 -34.05 2.21
C TYR A 255 -17.10 -32.64 1.69
N VAL A 256 -17.56 -31.72 2.54
CA VAL A 256 -17.80 -30.32 2.14
C VAL A 256 -16.50 -29.65 1.68
N TYR A 257 -15.39 -29.85 2.40
CA TYR A 257 -14.09 -29.31 2.02
C TYR A 257 -13.64 -29.82 0.64
N THR A 258 -13.67 -31.14 0.43
CA THR A 258 -13.25 -31.76 -0.83
C THR A 258 -14.13 -31.31 -2.00
N LEU A 259 -15.46 -31.23 -1.79
CA LEU A 259 -16.40 -30.72 -2.78
C LEU A 259 -16.09 -29.27 -3.18
N LEU A 260 -15.92 -28.38 -2.20
CA LEU A 260 -15.60 -26.97 -2.49
C LEU A 260 -14.24 -26.83 -3.18
N SER A 261 -13.22 -27.56 -2.71
CA SER A 261 -11.87 -27.52 -3.29
C SER A 261 -11.78 -28.11 -4.70
N SER A 262 -12.77 -28.93 -5.10
CA SER A 262 -12.86 -29.49 -6.46
C SER A 262 -13.37 -28.46 -7.48
N ILE A 263 -14.02 -27.39 -7.02
CA ILE A 263 -14.48 -26.29 -7.88
C ILE A 263 -13.32 -25.30 -8.08
N PRO A 264 -12.92 -24.98 -9.32
CA PRO A 264 -11.93 -23.94 -9.57
C PRO A 264 -12.37 -22.57 -9.00
N ASP A 265 -11.53 -21.96 -8.16
CA ASP A 265 -11.83 -20.68 -7.48
C ASP A 265 -12.29 -19.57 -8.44
N VAL A 266 -11.72 -19.51 -9.65
CA VAL A 266 -12.06 -18.52 -10.68
C VAL A 266 -13.54 -18.63 -11.10
N LEU A 267 -14.09 -19.86 -11.19
CA LEU A 267 -15.49 -20.07 -11.54
C LEU A 267 -16.42 -19.62 -10.41
N LEU A 268 -16.02 -19.86 -9.15
CA LEU A 268 -16.80 -19.48 -7.98
C LEU A 268 -16.86 -17.96 -7.82
N ILE A 269 -15.74 -17.27 -8.06
CA ILE A 269 -15.69 -15.80 -8.11
C ILE A 269 -16.56 -15.26 -9.25
N ALA A 270 -16.47 -15.84 -10.46
CA ALA A 270 -17.26 -15.40 -11.60
C ALA A 270 -18.78 -15.54 -11.35
N ALA A 271 -19.21 -16.67 -10.80
CA ALA A 271 -20.60 -16.91 -10.42
C ALA A 271 -21.08 -15.90 -9.36
N ALA A 272 -20.27 -15.64 -8.33
CA ALA A 272 -20.61 -14.67 -7.27
C ALA A 272 -20.74 -13.23 -7.83
N VAL A 273 -19.83 -12.81 -8.70
CA VAL A 273 -19.89 -11.49 -9.35
C VAL A 273 -21.15 -11.37 -10.21
N LEU A 274 -21.47 -12.40 -11.00
CA LEU A 274 -22.67 -12.40 -11.83
C LEU A 274 -23.95 -12.29 -10.99
N LEU A 275 -24.03 -13.01 -9.88
CA LEU A 275 -25.17 -12.91 -8.95
C LEU A 275 -25.33 -11.51 -8.35
N LEU A 276 -24.22 -10.84 -7.99
CA LEU A 276 -24.24 -9.48 -7.44
C LEU A 276 -24.53 -8.39 -8.48
N GLN A 277 -24.23 -8.63 -9.76
CA GLN A 277 -24.52 -7.69 -10.84
C GLN A 277 -25.96 -7.77 -11.34
N VAL A 278 -26.65 -8.88 -11.08
CA VAL A 278 -28.04 -9.12 -11.50
C VAL A 278 -29.05 -8.48 -10.52
N THR A 279 -28.60 -7.94 -9.40
CA THR A 279 -29.41 -7.15 -8.45
C THR A 279 -29.15 -5.65 -8.61
#